data_AF-A0A924TJL8-F1
#
_entry.id   AF-A0A924TJL8-F1
#
_cell.length_a   1.000
_cell.length_b   1.000
_cell.length_c   1.000
_cell.angle_alpha   90.00
_cell.angle_beta   90.00
_cell.angle_gamma   90.00
#
_symmetry.space_group_name_H-M   'P 1'
#
loop_
_entity.id
_entity.type
_entity.pdbx_description
1 polymer ?
#
loop_
_entity_poly.entity_id
_entity_poly.type
_entity_poly.pdbx_seq_one_letter_code
_entity_poly.pdbx_strand_id
1 'polypeptide(L)' 'MASPTIAVTGLGYVGLPLAVEFGKKFRTLGLDLAADKVAAYKNFIDPTGELSSD' A
#
# COMPACT_ATOMS: atom_id res chain seq x y z
N MET A 1 15.12 -20.51 2.80
CA MET A 1 14.89 -19.38 3.72
C MET A 1 13.48 -18.87 3.49
N ALA A 2 12.75 -18.45 4.54
CA ALA A 2 11.41 -17.88 4.36
C ALA A 2 11.49 -16.52 3.66
N SER A 3 10.55 -16.21 2.76
CA SER A 3 10.48 -14.88 2.14
C SER A 3 10.16 -13.82 3.19
N PRO A 4 10.85 -12.66 3.17
CA PRO A 4 10.60 -11.60 4.14
C PRO A 4 9.18 -11.05 3.99
N THR A 5 8.60 -10.62 5.11
CA THR A 5 7.38 -9.80 5.10
C THR A 5 7.77 -8.34 5.22
N ILE A 6 7.26 -7.49 4.33
CA ILE A 6 7.56 -6.05 4.30
C ILE A 6 6.40 -5.30 4.95
N ALA A 7 6.70 -4.36 5.83
CA ALA A 7 5.71 -3.43 6.39
C ALA A 7 6.03 -2.02 5.92
N VAL A 8 5.04 -1.34 5.33
CA VAL A 8 5.13 0.06 4.91
C VAL A 8 4.24 0.89 5.84
N THR A 9 4.85 1.81 6.58
CA THR A 9 4.15 2.72 7.50
C THR A 9 4.03 4.10 6.87
N GLY A 10 2.79 4.55 6.69
CA GLY A 10 2.43 5.72 5.88
C GLY A 10 2.09 5.30 4.45
N LEU A 11 0.83 5.51 4.05
CA LEU A 11 0.30 5.24 2.71
C LEU A 11 -0.14 6.57 2.08
N GLY A 12 0.83 7.38 1.71
CA GLY A 12 0.65 8.54 0.83
C GLY A 12 1.56 8.41 -0.38
N TYR A 13 1.94 9.54 -0.99
CA TYR A 13 2.66 9.62 -2.28
C TYR A 13 3.76 8.58 -2.50
N VAL A 14 4.62 8.39 -1.52
CA VAL A 14 5.73 7.43 -1.64
C VAL A 14 5.34 6.05 -1.16
N GLY A 15 4.64 5.99 -0.02
CA GLY A 15 4.39 4.73 0.67
C GLY A 15 3.39 3.82 -0.03
N LEU A 16 2.35 4.37 -0.64
CA LEU A 16 1.34 3.56 -1.33
C LEU A 16 1.91 2.89 -2.61
N PRO A 17 2.56 3.61 -3.55
CA PRO A 17 3.21 2.96 -4.69
C PRO A 17 4.27 1.94 -4.27
N LEU A 18 5.04 2.24 -3.21
CA LEU A 18 6.06 1.33 -2.68
C LEU A 18 5.44 0.03 -2.12
N ALA A 19 4.33 0.15 -1.38
CA ALA A 19 3.61 -1.00 -0.85
C ALA A 19 3.02 -1.88 -1.97
N VAL A 20 2.52 -1.26 -3.04
CA VAL A 20 2.02 -1.96 -4.23
C VAL A 20 3.15 -2.72 -4.93
N GLU A 21 4.28 -2.06 -5.22
CA GLU A 21 5.42 -2.69 -5.90
C GLU A 21 6.05 -3.82 -5.07
N PHE A 22 6.16 -3.66 -3.76
CA PHE A 22 6.61 -4.75 -2.90
C PHE A 22 5.59 -5.89 -2.83
N GLY A 23 4.29 -5.58 -2.83
CA GLY A 23 3.20 -6.56 -2.86
C GLY A 23 3.26 -7.52 -4.05
N LYS A 24 3.85 -7.08 -5.17
CA LYS A 24 4.08 -7.92 -6.37
C LYS A 24 5.12 -9.03 -6.14
N LYS A 25 6.04 -8.88 -5.17
CA LYS A 25 7.18 -9.78 -4.95
C LYS A 25 7.22 -10.41 -3.56
N PHE A 26 6.70 -9.72 -2.56
CA PHE A 26 6.77 -10.09 -1.15
C PHE A 26 5.41 -9.89 -0.48
N ARG A 27 5.14 -10.69 0.56
CA ARG A 27 4.02 -10.40 1.45
C ARG A 27 4.23 -9.02 2.06
N THR A 28 3.32 -8.09 1.76
CA THR A 28 3.46 -6.69 2.14
C THR A 28 2.25 -6.23 2.96
N LEU A 29 2.51 -5.54 4.06
CA LEU A 29 1.50 -4.97 4.96
C LEU A 29 1.58 -3.44 4.89
N GLY A 30 0.49 -2.79 4.50
CA GLY A 30 0.35 -1.33 4.55
C GLY A 30 -0.31 -0.88 5.84
N LEU A 31 0.26 0.13 6.51
CA LEU A 31 -0.27 0.74 7.72
C LEU A 31 -0.37 2.26 7.54
N ASP A 32 -1.52 2.85 7.86
CA ASP A 32 -1.73 4.30 7.88
C ASP A 32 -2.68 4.66 9.03
N LEU A 33 -2.54 5.86 9.59
CA LEU A 33 -3.39 6.34 10.68
C LEU A 33 -4.77 6.78 10.18
N ALA A 34 -4.90 7.16 8.92
CA ALA A 34 -6.17 7.56 8.32
C ALA A 34 -7.00 6.33 7.95
N ALA A 35 -7.86 5.91 8.88
CA ALA A 35 -8.72 4.73 8.71
C ALA A 35 -9.56 4.78 7.42
N ASP A 36 -10.06 5.96 7.02
CA ASP A 36 -10.85 6.15 5.81
C ASP A 36 -10.05 5.85 4.53
N LYS A 37 -8.77 6.28 4.48
CA LYS A 37 -7.86 5.93 3.37
C LYS A 37 -7.65 4.43 3.30
N VAL A 38 -7.39 3.80 4.44
CA VAL A 38 -7.18 2.34 4.51
C VAL A 38 -8.43 1.59 4.06
N ALA A 39 -9.63 2.06 4.42
CA ALA A 39 -10.89 1.49 3.95
C ALA A 39 -11.06 1.65 2.44
N ALA A 40 -10.72 2.81 1.86
CA ALA A 40 -10.73 3.03 0.42
C ALA A 40 -9.77 2.09 -0.31
N TYR A 41 -8.52 1.96 0.16
CA TYR A 41 -7.52 1.06 -0.44
C TYR A 41 -7.98 -0.40 -0.43
N LYS A 42 -8.65 -0.86 0.64
CA LYS A 42 -9.23 -2.21 0.70
C LYS A 42 -10.33 -2.45 -0.34
N ASN A 43 -10.95 -1.39 -0.84
CA ASN A 43 -11.95 -1.43 -1.90
C ASN A 43 -11.34 -1.12 -3.29
N PHE A 44 -10.01 -1.14 -3.42
CA PHE A 44 -9.29 -0.79 -4.65
C PHE A 44 -9.52 0.65 -5.13
N ILE A 45 -9.84 1.56 -4.20
CA ILE A 45 -10.02 2.98 -4.45
C ILE A 45 -8.81 3.72 -3.89
N ASP A 46 -8.07 4.41 -4.75
CA ASP A 46 -7.02 5.34 -4.32
C ASP A 46 -7.59 6.78 -4.23
N PRO A 47 -7.85 7.31 -3.03
CA PRO A 47 -8.33 8.67 -2.87
C PRO A 47 -7.25 9.74 -3.12
N THR A 48 -5.96 9.37 -3.24
CA THR A 48 -4.87 10.33 -3.50
C THR A 48 -4.64 10.55 -4.98
N GLY A 49 -5.03 9.58 -5.83
CA GLY A 49 -4.81 9.63 -7.28
C GLY A 49 -3.32 9.50 -7.64
N GLU A 50 -2.52 8.95 -6.74
CA GLU A 50 -1.06 8.83 -6.89
C GLU A 50 -0.68 7.50 -7.56
N LEU A 51 -1.60 6.54 -7.59
CA LEU A 51 -1.49 5.33 -8.38
C LEU A 51 -2.07 5.54 -9.78
N SER A 52 -1.31 5.15 -10.81
CA SER A 52 -1.84 5.00 -12.16
C SER A 52 -2.78 3.80 -12.25
N SER A 53 -3.81 3.91 -13.07
CA SER A 53 -4.76 2.82 -13.36
C SER A 53 -4.21 1.76 -14.34
N ASP A 54 -2.98 1.93 -14.82
CA ASP A 54 -2.32 1.10 -15.82
C ASP A 54 -1.78 -0.23 -15.27
#